data_AF-A0AA42BD84-F1
#
_entry.id   AF-A0AA42BD84-F1
#
_cell.length_a   1.000
_cell.length_b   1.000
_cell.length_c   1.000
_cell.angle_alpha   90.00
_cell.angle_beta   90.00
_cell.angle_gamma   90.00
#
_symmetry.space_group_name_H-M   'P 1'
#
loop_
_entity.id
_entity.type
_entity.pdbx_description
1 polymer ?
#
loop_
_entity_poly.entity_id
_entity_poly.type
_entity_poly.pdbx_seq_one_letter_code
_entity_poly.pdbx_strand_id
1 'polypeptide(L)'
;MTASKRPRFRVDADRQAASRRVRYVETNRPDDGSCTLCQLDEENPPPFENRAMSEPQDDEEAFAEETLIQAIENQLEAGDPPAAQATLNKLTLVGYEREESIKLMALALAREIRQMLDEDRPFDAEGYETLLRGLPELPE
;
A
#
# COMPACT_ATOMS: atom_id res chain seq x y z
N MET A 1 -2.26 4.00 52.16
CA MET A 1 -3.70 4.27 52.35
C MET A 1 -4.41 3.88 51.07
N THR A 2 -5.10 2.74 51.07
CA THR A 2 -5.68 2.09 49.89
C THR A 2 -6.81 2.94 49.30
N ALA A 3 -6.57 3.52 48.13
CA ALA A 3 -7.61 4.19 47.35
C ALA A 3 -8.65 3.14 46.94
N SER A 4 -9.84 3.29 47.49
CA SER A 4 -10.94 2.34 47.38
C SER A 4 -11.32 2.14 45.91
N LYS A 5 -11.22 0.90 45.40
CA LYS A 5 -11.82 0.45 44.13
C LYS A 5 -13.33 0.72 44.19
N ARG A 6 -13.77 1.88 43.74
CA ARG A 6 -15.20 2.23 43.62
C ARG A 6 -15.58 2.11 42.15
N PRO A 7 -16.48 1.17 41.78
CA PRO A 7 -16.93 1.07 40.41
C PRO A 7 -17.70 2.34 40.01
N ARG A 8 -17.46 2.84 38.79
CA ARG A 8 -18.22 3.96 38.22
C ARG A 8 -19.61 3.48 37.80
N PHE A 9 -20.57 3.55 38.70
CA PHE A 9 -21.96 3.31 38.39
C PHE A 9 -22.64 4.60 37.92
N ARG A 10 -23.44 4.52 36.84
CA ARG A 10 -24.44 5.55 36.55
C ARG A 10 -25.78 5.10 37.12
N VAL A 11 -26.41 5.99 37.88
CA VAL A 11 -27.69 5.72 38.52
C VAL A 11 -28.74 6.61 37.89
N ASP A 12 -29.55 6.04 37.02
CA ASP A 12 -30.74 6.70 36.50
C ASP A 12 -31.83 6.59 37.56
N ALA A 13 -32.27 7.73 38.09
CA ALA A 13 -33.42 7.82 38.98
C ALA A 13 -34.52 8.57 38.24
N ASP A 14 -35.42 7.82 37.62
CA ASP A 14 -36.67 8.38 37.13
C ASP A 14 -37.58 8.69 38.32
N ARG A 15 -38.07 9.94 38.43
CA ARG A 15 -38.85 10.39 39.59
C ARG A 15 -40.22 9.71 39.70
N GLN A 16 -40.65 8.99 38.67
CA GLN A 16 -41.90 8.24 38.64
C GLN A 16 -41.73 6.73 38.91
N ALA A 17 -40.51 6.22 39.05
CA ALA A 17 -40.25 4.81 39.26
C ALA A 17 -40.00 4.49 40.74
N ALA A 18 -40.72 3.50 41.28
CA ALA A 18 -40.54 3.03 42.66
C ALA A 18 -39.26 2.18 42.88
N SER A 19 -38.44 1.99 41.85
CA SER A 19 -37.19 1.21 41.92
C SER A 19 -36.04 1.95 41.24
N ARG A 20 -34.85 1.86 41.83
CA ARG A 20 -33.64 2.53 41.35
C ARG A 20 -32.75 1.53 40.63
N ARG A 21 -32.47 1.77 39.35
CA ARG A 21 -31.69 0.84 38.52
C ARG A 21 -30.25 1.33 38.41
N VAL A 22 -29.30 0.46 38.79
CA VAL A 22 -27.87 0.74 38.71
C VAL A 22 -27.32 0.04 37.47
N ARG A 23 -26.68 0.78 36.56
CA ARG A 23 -25.97 0.19 35.42
C ARG A 23 -24.46 0.29 35.65
N TYR A 24 -23.78 -0.85 35.47
CA TYR A 24 -22.32 -0.89 35.42
C TYR A 24 -21.87 -0.36 34.05
N VAL A 25 -20.88 0.53 34.05
CA VAL A 25 -20.27 1.07 32.84
C VAL A 25 -18.81 0.65 32.84
N GLU A 26 -18.46 -0.29 31.98
CA GLU A 26 -17.05 -0.62 31.71
C GLU A 26 -16.42 0.52 30.94
N THR A 27 -15.32 1.06 31.46
CA THR A 27 -14.52 2.06 30.75
C THR A 27 -13.11 1.51 30.59
N ASN A 28 -12.56 1.61 29.38
CA ASN A 28 -11.18 1.17 29.09
C ASN A 28 -10.10 2.05 29.73
N ARG A 29 -10.48 3.05 30.54
CA ARG A 29 -9.57 3.99 31.19
C ARG A 29 -9.44 3.64 32.68
N PRO A 30 -8.30 3.09 33.13
CA PRO A 30 -8.08 2.74 34.53
C PRO A 30 -7.89 3.99 35.40
N ASP A 31 -8.24 3.86 36.69
CA ASP A 31 -8.26 4.96 37.67
C ASP A 31 -6.88 5.41 38.16
N ASP A 32 -5.86 4.59 37.95
CA ASP A 32 -4.47 4.85 38.35
C ASP A 32 -3.65 5.53 37.25
N GLY A 33 -4.29 5.94 36.14
CA GLY A 33 -3.64 6.59 35.02
C GLY A 33 -2.85 5.65 34.11
N SER A 34 -2.82 4.34 34.38
CA SER A 34 -2.08 3.34 33.59
C SER A 34 -2.81 2.90 32.31
N CYS A 35 -3.40 3.84 31.58
CA CYS A 35 -4.18 3.52 30.38
C CYS A 35 -3.25 3.02 29.27
N THR A 36 -3.11 1.70 29.16
CA THR A 36 -2.30 1.02 28.13
C THR A 36 -2.72 1.38 26.71
N LEU A 37 -4.01 1.67 26.50
CA LEU A 37 -4.52 2.11 25.21
C LEU A 37 -4.05 3.53 24.83
N CYS A 38 -3.84 4.41 25.81
CA CYS A 38 -3.30 5.75 25.55
C CYS A 38 -1.79 5.74 25.32
N GLN A 39 -1.06 4.77 25.90
CA GLN A 39 0.38 4.59 25.65
C GLN A 39 0.65 4.16 24.21
N LEU A 40 -0.23 3.34 23.63
CA LEU A 40 -0.14 2.93 22.24
C LEU A 40 -0.31 4.09 21.24
N ASP A 41 -1.17 5.07 21.54
CA ASP A 41 -1.34 6.27 20.71
C ASP A 41 -0.10 7.19 20.75
N GLU A 42 0.71 7.12 21.82
CA GLU A 42 1.91 7.93 22.02
C GLU A 42 3.17 7.26 21.43
N GLU A 43 3.24 5.92 21.46
CA GLU A 43 4.30 5.12 20.82
C GLU A 43 4.08 4.91 19.32
N ASN A 44 2.85 5.04 18.82
CA ASN A 44 2.53 4.93 17.40
C ASN A 44 1.58 6.06 16.98
N PRO A 45 2.09 7.31 16.85
CA PRO A 45 1.26 8.41 16.41
C PRO A 45 0.68 8.12 15.03
N PRO A 46 -0.57 8.53 14.74
CA PRO A 46 -1.05 8.51 13.36
C PRO A 46 -0.06 9.30 12.50
N PRO A 47 0.25 8.84 11.27
CA PRO A 47 1.12 9.60 10.38
C PRO A 47 0.53 11.01 10.26
N PHE A 48 1.32 12.00 10.64
CA PHE A 48 0.90 13.39 10.75
C PHE A 48 0.25 13.86 9.45
N GLU A 49 -1.08 13.94 9.43
CA GLU A 49 -1.85 14.72 8.47
C GLU A 49 -1.58 16.20 8.76
N ASN A 50 -0.43 16.70 8.28
CA ASN A 50 -0.15 18.10 7.96
C ASN A 50 1.30 18.21 7.47
N ARG A 51 1.62 17.52 6.36
CA ARG A 51 2.74 17.97 5.52
C ARG A 51 2.16 18.97 4.53
N ALA A 52 2.52 20.23 4.72
CA ALA A 52 2.34 21.26 3.72
C ALA A 52 2.83 20.73 2.37
N MET A 53 1.95 20.77 1.37
CA MET A 53 2.23 20.32 0.01
C MET A 53 3.36 21.16 -0.59
N SER A 54 4.56 20.61 -0.52
CA SER A 54 5.73 20.98 -1.31
C SER A 54 6.66 19.77 -1.31
N GLU A 55 6.46 18.95 -2.35
CA GLU A 55 7.31 17.91 -2.96
C GLU A 55 7.66 16.64 -2.12
N PRO A 56 7.13 15.48 -2.58
CA PRO A 56 7.95 14.28 -2.80
C PRO A 56 7.56 13.56 -4.12
N GLN A 57 7.41 14.31 -5.22
CA GLN A 57 7.01 13.68 -6.50
C GLN A 57 8.10 12.73 -7.03
N ASP A 58 9.38 13.09 -6.83
CA ASP A 58 10.53 12.26 -7.24
C ASP A 58 10.62 10.93 -6.47
N ASP A 59 10.28 10.92 -5.18
CA ASP A 59 10.39 9.73 -4.33
C ASP A 59 9.33 8.67 -4.71
N GLU A 60 8.11 9.11 -5.05
CA GLU A 60 7.02 8.23 -5.48
C GLU A 60 7.25 7.64 -6.87
N GLU A 61 7.79 8.45 -7.79
CA GLU A 61 8.06 8.03 -9.17
C GLU A 61 9.23 7.04 -9.23
N ALA A 62 10.29 7.27 -8.45
CA ALA A 62 11.41 6.33 -8.31
C ALA A 62 10.97 5.00 -7.66
N PHE A 63 10.07 5.05 -6.67
CA PHE A 63 9.50 3.85 -6.06
C PHE A 63 8.67 3.01 -7.05
N ALA A 64 7.90 3.69 -7.92
CA ALA A 64 7.13 3.01 -8.97
C ALA A 64 8.06 2.34 -9.99
N GLU A 65 9.13 3.01 -10.41
CA GLU A 65 10.14 2.45 -11.32
C GLU A 65 10.79 1.19 -10.73
N GLU A 66 11.29 1.24 -9.50
CA GLU A 66 11.93 0.09 -8.85
C GLU A 66 10.98 -1.11 -8.75
N THR A 67 9.71 -0.86 -8.41
CA THR A 67 8.68 -1.90 -8.33
C THR A 67 8.45 -2.56 -9.70
N LEU A 68 8.42 -1.78 -10.77
CA LEU A 68 8.23 -2.30 -12.14
C LEU A 68 9.45 -3.09 -12.61
N ILE A 69 10.67 -2.61 -12.34
CA ILE A 69 11.91 -3.33 -12.62
C ILE A 69 11.88 -4.70 -11.92
N GLN A 70 11.51 -4.73 -10.64
CA GLN A 70 11.44 -5.98 -9.90
C GLN A 70 10.32 -6.89 -10.43
N ALA A 71 9.20 -6.36 -10.91
CA ALA A 71 8.19 -7.18 -11.58
C ALA A 71 8.75 -7.88 -12.83
N ILE A 72 9.58 -7.20 -13.63
CA ILE A 72 10.24 -7.79 -14.80
C ILE A 72 11.24 -8.88 -14.41
N GLU A 73 12.05 -8.64 -13.37
CA GLU A 73 13.00 -9.63 -12.88
C GLU A 73 12.28 -10.92 -12.41
N ASN A 74 11.17 -10.76 -11.68
CA ASN A 74 10.34 -11.89 -11.28
C ASN A 74 9.75 -12.65 -12.49
N GLN A 75 9.34 -11.94 -13.55
CA GLN A 75 8.86 -12.58 -14.78
C GLN A 75 9.95 -13.40 -15.48
N LEU A 76 11.19 -12.87 -15.51
CA LEU A 76 12.35 -13.55 -16.09
C LEU A 76 12.72 -14.80 -15.27
N GLU A 77 12.68 -14.71 -13.94
CA GLU A 77 12.92 -15.85 -13.06
C GLU A 77 11.83 -16.93 -13.20
N ALA A 78 10.56 -16.51 -13.30
CA ALA A 78 9.43 -17.40 -13.51
C ALA A 78 9.38 -18.00 -14.93
N GLY A 79 10.01 -17.34 -15.91
CA GLY A 79 9.91 -17.69 -17.33
C GLY A 79 8.52 -17.41 -17.92
N ASP A 80 7.74 -16.53 -17.31
CA ASP A 80 6.35 -16.22 -17.66
C ASP A 80 6.13 -14.68 -17.68
N PRO A 81 5.77 -14.08 -18.83
CA PRO A 81 5.56 -14.73 -20.12
C PRO A 81 6.88 -15.17 -20.77
N PRO A 82 6.89 -16.21 -21.64
CA PRO A 82 8.08 -16.60 -22.39
C PRO A 82 8.60 -15.48 -23.30
N ALA A 83 7.73 -14.52 -23.64
CA ALA A 83 8.09 -13.30 -24.35
C ALA A 83 9.10 -12.43 -23.59
N ALA A 84 9.13 -12.46 -22.25
CA ALA A 84 10.05 -11.68 -21.43
C ALA A 84 11.51 -12.09 -21.70
N GLN A 85 11.82 -13.38 -21.58
CA GLN A 85 13.17 -13.90 -21.86
C GLN A 85 13.56 -13.69 -23.33
N ALA A 86 12.64 -13.91 -24.26
CA ALA A 86 12.90 -13.68 -25.69
C ALA A 86 13.25 -12.22 -25.99
N THR A 87 12.57 -11.28 -25.31
CA THR A 87 12.80 -9.84 -25.45
C THR A 87 14.16 -9.44 -24.88
N LEU A 88 14.51 -9.93 -23.69
CA LEU A 88 15.83 -9.69 -23.11
C LEU A 88 16.95 -10.21 -24.01
N ASN A 89 16.81 -11.44 -24.54
CA ASN A 89 17.78 -12.02 -25.46
C ASN A 89 17.91 -11.18 -26.74
N LYS A 90 16.79 -10.72 -27.31
CA LYS A 90 16.79 -9.86 -28.50
C LYS A 90 17.51 -8.53 -28.23
N LEU A 91 17.19 -7.85 -27.13
CA LEU A 91 17.77 -6.54 -26.79
C LEU A 91 19.27 -6.64 -26.52
N THR A 92 19.70 -7.67 -25.81
CA THR A 92 21.13 -7.92 -25.57
C THR A 92 21.88 -8.29 -26.85
N LEU A 93 21.27 -9.03 -27.78
CA LEU A 93 21.86 -9.34 -29.09
C LEU A 93 22.09 -8.10 -29.96
N VAL A 94 21.23 -7.08 -29.85
CA VAL A 94 21.39 -5.81 -30.60
C VAL A 94 22.28 -4.79 -29.86
N GLY A 95 22.84 -5.17 -28.70
CA GLY A 95 23.88 -4.42 -27.99
C GLY A 95 23.41 -3.59 -26.80
N TYR A 96 22.17 -3.77 -26.32
CA TYR A 96 21.74 -3.16 -25.05
C TYR A 96 22.30 -3.94 -23.87
N GLU A 97 22.72 -3.22 -22.84
CA GLU A 97 23.06 -3.83 -21.55
C GLU A 97 21.82 -4.47 -20.91
N ARG A 98 22.02 -5.47 -20.05
CA ARG A 98 20.92 -6.18 -19.37
C ARG A 98 20.05 -5.21 -18.56
N GLU A 99 20.68 -4.33 -17.78
CA GLU A 99 19.98 -3.36 -16.94
C GLU A 99 19.11 -2.42 -17.79
N GLU A 100 19.65 -1.90 -18.88
CA GLU A 100 18.91 -1.02 -19.80
C GLU A 100 17.77 -1.76 -20.49
N SER A 101 17.99 -3.02 -20.87
CA SER A 101 16.95 -3.87 -21.45
C SER A 101 15.78 -4.07 -20.50
N ILE A 102 16.07 -4.26 -19.21
CA ILE A 102 15.04 -4.43 -18.18
C ILE A 102 14.27 -3.12 -17.95
N LYS A 103 14.94 -1.97 -17.96
CA LYS A 103 14.28 -0.66 -17.89
C LYS A 103 13.31 -0.46 -19.06
N LEU A 104 13.71 -0.81 -20.28
CA LEU A 104 12.81 -0.76 -21.45
C LEU A 104 11.61 -1.70 -21.30
N MET A 105 11.82 -2.91 -20.77
CA MET A 105 10.74 -3.85 -20.46
C MET A 105 9.80 -3.32 -19.36
N ALA A 106 10.34 -2.65 -18.34
CA ALA A 106 9.57 -2.01 -17.28
C ALA A 106 8.70 -0.86 -17.84
N LEU A 107 9.20 -0.08 -18.80
CA LEU A 107 8.39 0.93 -19.50
C LEU A 107 7.22 0.31 -20.29
N ALA A 108 7.44 -0.84 -20.94
CA ALA A 108 6.37 -1.57 -21.62
C ALA A 108 5.29 -2.05 -20.63
N LEU A 109 5.69 -2.55 -19.46
CA LEU A 109 4.78 -2.94 -18.38
C LEU A 109 4.02 -1.73 -17.81
N ALA A 110 4.70 -0.61 -17.56
CA ALA A 110 4.09 0.62 -17.09
C ALA A 110 3.01 1.13 -18.05
N ARG A 111 3.25 1.03 -19.37
CA ARG A 111 2.29 1.40 -20.40
C ARG A 111 1.04 0.53 -20.34
N GLU A 112 1.18 -0.78 -20.16
CA GLU A 112 0.03 -1.67 -20.03
C GLU A 112 -0.77 -1.37 -18.76
N ILE A 113 -0.08 -1.19 -17.62
CA ILE A 113 -0.74 -0.82 -16.36
C ILE A 113 -1.47 0.53 -16.49
N ARG A 114 -0.89 1.50 -17.18
CA ARG A 114 -1.54 2.79 -17.43
C ARG A 114 -2.83 2.63 -18.24
N GLN A 115 -2.78 1.90 -19.35
CA GLN A 115 -3.97 1.62 -20.18
C GLN A 115 -5.03 0.86 -19.39
N MET A 116 -4.62 -0.14 -18.60
CA MET A 116 -5.50 -0.90 -17.71
C MET A 116 -6.28 0.03 -16.76
N LEU A 117 -5.60 1.01 -16.17
CA LEU A 117 -6.19 1.99 -15.25
C LEU A 117 -7.04 3.05 -15.98
N ASP A 118 -6.56 3.58 -17.10
CA ASP A 118 -7.24 4.63 -17.87
C ASP A 118 -8.55 4.13 -18.49
N GLU A 119 -8.56 2.88 -18.96
CA GLU A 119 -9.72 2.25 -19.60
C GLU A 119 -10.60 1.47 -18.61
N ASP A 120 -10.23 1.41 -17.33
CA ASP A 120 -10.88 0.60 -16.28
C ASP A 120 -11.12 -0.86 -16.74
N ARG A 121 -10.07 -1.47 -17.29
CA ARG A 121 -10.11 -2.82 -17.87
C ARG A 121 -9.17 -3.77 -17.13
N PRO A 122 -9.34 -5.11 -17.25
CA PRO A 122 -8.32 -6.05 -16.76
C PRO A 122 -7.02 -5.94 -17.57
N PHE A 123 -5.93 -6.41 -16.96
CA PHE A 123 -4.62 -6.51 -17.61
C PHE A 123 -4.69 -7.38 -18.87
N ASP A 124 -4.19 -6.86 -19.99
CA ASP A 124 -4.14 -7.58 -21.26
C ASP A 124 -2.75 -8.21 -21.45
N ALA A 125 -2.67 -9.52 -21.19
CA ALA A 125 -1.43 -10.28 -21.35
C ALA A 125 -0.97 -10.35 -22.81
N GLU A 126 -1.88 -10.44 -23.78
CA GLU A 126 -1.53 -10.54 -25.20
C GLU A 126 -1.02 -9.20 -25.74
N GLY A 127 -1.68 -8.10 -25.34
CA GLY A 127 -1.22 -6.74 -25.58
C GLY A 127 0.17 -6.48 -24.99
N TYR A 128 0.38 -6.87 -23.73
CA TYR A 128 1.68 -6.76 -23.06
C TYR A 128 2.79 -7.53 -23.79
N GLU A 129 2.54 -8.79 -24.17
CA GLU A 129 3.54 -9.56 -24.93
C GLU A 129 3.89 -8.91 -26.28
N THR A 130 2.90 -8.29 -26.93
CA THR A 130 3.11 -7.55 -28.18
C THR A 130 4.00 -6.34 -27.95
N LEU A 131 3.78 -5.59 -26.87
CA LEU A 131 4.63 -4.47 -26.46
C LEU A 131 6.08 -4.92 -26.20
N LEU A 132 6.28 -6.01 -25.44
CA LEU A 132 7.62 -6.56 -25.19
C LEU A 132 8.34 -6.94 -26.50
N ARG A 133 7.65 -7.62 -27.42
CA ARG A 133 8.22 -8.01 -28.71
C ARG A 133 8.50 -6.79 -29.61
N GLY A 134 7.84 -5.66 -29.40
CA GLY A 134 8.06 -4.40 -30.12
C GLY A 134 9.34 -3.64 -29.73
N LEU A 135 9.88 -3.87 -28.52
CA LEU A 135 11.07 -3.17 -28.04
C LEU A 135 12.28 -3.30 -28.99
N PRO A 136 13.15 -2.28 -29.11
CA PRO A 136 13.24 -1.08 -28.28
C PRO A 136 12.27 0.05 -28.67
N GLU A 137 11.55 -0.10 -29.78
CA GLU A 137 10.57 0.90 -30.22
C GLU A 137 9.30 0.76 -29.37
N LEU A 138 9.06 1.74 -28.50
CA LEU A 138 7.77 1.89 -27.85
C LEU A 138 6.84 2.64 -28.82
N PRO A 139 5.62 2.14 -29.09
CA PRO A 139 4.62 2.93 -29.81
C PRO A 139 4.37 4.24 -29.06
N GLU A 140 3.97 5.32 -29.75
CA GLU A 140 3.53 6.55 -29.07
C GLU A 140 2.22 6.35 -28.30
#